data_AF-A0A5J6L312-F1
#
_entry.id   AF-A0A5J6L312-F1
#
_cell.length_a   1.000
_cell.length_b   1.000
_cell.length_c   1.000
_cell.angle_alpha   90.00
_cell.angle_beta   90.00
_cell.angle_gamma   90.00
#
_symmetry.space_group_name_H-M   'P 1'
#
loop_
_entity.id
_entity.type
_entity.pdbx_description
1 polymer ?
#
loop_
_entity_poly.entity_id
_entity_poly.type
_entity_poly.pdbx_seq_one_letter_code
_entity_poly.pdbx_strand_id
1 'polypeptide(L)'
;MAREKKRRSTGRRSPLAAAALIGIGLLVTGGLYAGATAAIAATEDESPANATLTVEDGKKLFQANCATCHGLDLQGSENGPSLYGVGELSVHFQVSTGRMPMQAQSPQAPQKPVQFTEEQIDAMAAFVQSTAPGPTYPEAEVLEGEGADLSHGAELFRINCAMCHNVAGAGGALTEGKYAPGLHTTTPLNMYAAMVTGPQNMPVFNDLNLTLEDKRDIIAYLVFLQEAESPGGYALGSLGPVSEGLFIWVFGIGSLIALTVWITAKSN
;
A
#
# COMPACT_ATOMS: atom_id res chain seq x y z
N MET A 1 73.12 57.05 1.27
CA MET A 1 71.71 56.91 0.84
C MET A 1 71.32 55.46 1.10
N ALA A 2 70.19 55.03 1.65
CA ALA A 2 68.91 55.64 1.98
C ALA A 2 68.39 54.95 3.25
N ARG A 3 67.72 55.68 4.16
CA ARG A 3 67.12 55.08 5.36
C ARG A 3 65.64 54.81 5.10
N GLU A 4 65.35 53.53 4.89
CA GLU A 4 64.05 52.92 4.66
C GLU A 4 63.05 53.29 5.76
N LYS A 5 61.90 53.89 5.38
CA LYS A 5 60.79 54.21 6.29
C LYS A 5 59.76 53.09 6.25
N LYS A 6 59.69 52.34 7.35
CA LYS A 6 58.74 51.24 7.59
C LYS A 6 57.29 51.76 7.57
N ARG A 7 56.50 51.30 6.61
CA ARG A 7 55.06 51.60 6.47
C ARG A 7 54.30 50.93 7.63
N ARG A 8 53.59 51.72 8.45
CA ARG A 8 52.66 51.20 9.48
C ARG A 8 51.37 50.76 8.80
N SER A 9 50.99 49.49 8.95
CA SER A 9 49.69 48.98 8.48
C SER A 9 48.58 49.41 9.44
N THR A 10 47.87 50.49 9.12
CA THR A 10 46.65 50.89 9.83
C THR A 10 45.46 50.18 9.19
N GLY A 11 45.00 49.10 9.81
CA GLY A 11 43.81 48.38 9.35
C GLY A 11 43.57 47.02 9.98
N ARG A 12 43.85 46.82 11.28
CA ARG A 12 43.34 45.63 11.99
C ARG A 12 41.87 45.85 12.31
N ARG A 13 40.98 45.32 11.47
CA ARG A 13 39.55 45.16 11.79
C ARG A 13 39.47 44.30 13.05
N SER A 14 38.82 44.80 14.11
CA SER A 14 38.77 44.10 15.39
C SER A 14 37.96 42.80 15.24
N PRO A 15 38.43 41.66 15.79
CA PRO A 15 37.71 40.39 15.69
C PRO A 15 36.33 40.45 16.37
N LEU A 16 36.16 41.35 17.35
CA LEU A 16 34.89 41.62 18.01
C LEU A 16 33.84 42.25 17.07
N ALA A 17 34.25 43.11 16.13
CA ALA A 17 33.33 43.68 15.14
C ALA A 17 32.86 42.62 14.13
N ALA A 18 33.72 41.67 13.77
CA ALA A 18 33.33 40.55 12.92
C ALA A 18 32.36 39.59 13.64
N ALA A 19 32.61 39.29 14.91
CA ALA A 19 31.73 38.46 15.73
C ALA A 19 30.34 39.11 15.93
N ALA A 20 30.30 40.43 16.16
CA ALA A 20 29.04 41.17 16.31
C ALA A 20 28.21 41.15 15.02
N LEU A 21 28.84 41.34 13.85
CA LEU A 21 28.14 41.30 12.56
C LEU A 21 27.60 39.90 12.22
N ILE A 22 28.36 38.85 12.54
CA ILE A 22 27.90 37.46 12.38
C ILE A 22 26.73 37.16 13.32
N GLY A 23 26.80 37.60 14.58
CA GLY A 23 25.72 37.43 15.55
C GLY A 23 24.43 38.14 15.13
N ILE A 24 24.52 39.38 14.63
CA ILE A 24 23.38 40.11 14.08
C ILE A 24 22.81 39.38 12.85
N GLY A 25 23.68 38.91 11.94
CA GLY A 25 23.27 38.14 10.77
C GLY A 25 22.50 36.88 11.13
N LEU A 26 23.00 36.10 12.09
CA LEU A 26 22.36 34.87 12.58
C LEU A 26 21.04 35.12 13.29
N LEU A 27 20.92 36.22 14.06
CA LEU A 27 19.66 36.57 14.71
C LEU A 27 18.60 37.02 13.72
N VAL A 28 18.99 37.77 12.67
CA VAL A 28 18.07 38.20 11.61
C VAL A 28 17.60 37.01 10.78
N THR A 29 18.51 36.14 10.34
CA THR A 29 18.13 34.96 9.54
C THR A 29 17.35 33.94 10.37
N GLY A 30 17.74 33.71 11.63
CA GLY A 30 17.01 32.84 12.56
C GLY A 30 15.62 33.39 12.90
N GLY A 31 15.51 34.70 13.13
CA GLY A 31 14.23 35.36 13.40
C GLY A 31 13.29 35.35 12.19
N LEU A 32 13.82 35.59 10.98
CA LEU A 32 13.04 35.48 9.74
C LEU A 32 12.61 34.04 9.47
N TYR A 33 13.50 33.06 9.68
CA TYR A 33 13.18 31.65 9.50
C TYR A 33 12.10 31.20 10.48
N ALA A 34 12.25 31.54 11.77
CA ALA A 34 11.27 31.23 12.83
C ALA A 34 9.92 31.93 12.59
N GLY A 35 9.93 33.19 12.15
CA GLY A 35 8.72 33.92 11.79
C GLY A 35 8.01 33.30 10.58
N ALA A 36 8.76 32.87 9.56
CA ALA A 36 8.21 32.18 8.40
C ALA A 36 7.65 30.79 8.77
N THR A 37 8.35 30.02 9.61
CA THR A 37 7.83 28.72 10.09
C THR A 37 6.59 28.90 10.96
N ALA A 38 6.56 29.90 11.83
CA ALA A 38 5.38 30.21 12.64
C ALA A 38 4.20 30.70 11.79
N ALA A 39 4.45 31.46 10.72
CA ALA A 39 3.40 31.88 9.79
C ALA A 39 2.84 30.69 8.99
N ILE A 40 3.70 29.74 8.56
CA ILE A 40 3.26 28.51 7.89
C ILE A 40 2.47 27.62 8.86
N ALA A 41 2.94 27.45 10.08
CA ALA A 41 2.22 26.70 11.12
C ALA A 41 0.88 27.36 11.49
N ALA A 42 0.79 28.69 11.51
CA ALA A 42 -0.46 29.41 11.74
C ALA A 42 -1.46 29.30 10.56
N THR A 43 -1.01 28.89 9.37
CA THR A 43 -1.89 28.57 8.24
C THR A 43 -2.29 27.10 8.18
N GLU A 44 -1.70 26.23 9.02
CA GLU A 44 -2.07 24.80 9.11
C GLU A 44 -3.30 24.55 10.00
N ASP A 45 -3.80 25.58 10.72
CA ASP A 45 -4.96 25.48 11.62
C ASP A 45 -6.34 25.73 10.95
N GLU A 46 -6.40 25.84 9.62
CA GLU A 46 -7.65 25.70 8.86
C GLU A 46 -7.67 24.33 8.17
N SER A 47 -7.57 23.26 8.97
CA SER A 47 -8.15 21.99 8.56
C SER A 47 -9.66 22.25 8.44
N PRO A 48 -10.28 22.17 7.24
CA PRO A 48 -11.72 22.29 7.16
C PRO A 48 -12.27 21.13 7.97
N ALA A 49 -12.85 21.45 9.13
CA ALA A 49 -13.54 20.49 9.97
C ALA A 49 -14.49 19.65 9.09
N ASN A 50 -14.19 18.36 8.91
CA ASN A 50 -15.10 17.32 8.45
C ASN A 50 -16.11 17.76 7.36
N ALA A 51 -15.65 18.40 6.29
CA ALA A 51 -16.51 18.60 5.14
C ALA A 51 -16.67 17.24 4.44
N THR A 52 -17.76 16.53 4.71
CA THR A 52 -18.11 15.29 4.00
C THR A 52 -18.16 15.58 2.51
N LEU A 53 -17.27 14.95 1.74
CA LEU A 53 -17.23 15.11 0.29
C LEU A 53 -18.52 14.60 -0.32
N THR A 54 -19.08 15.36 -1.27
CA THR A 54 -20.34 15.02 -1.91
C THR A 54 -20.13 14.16 -3.15
N VAL A 55 -21.20 13.55 -3.66
CA VAL A 55 -21.21 12.87 -4.97
C VAL A 55 -20.69 13.79 -6.10
N GLU A 56 -20.98 15.09 -6.04
CA GLU A 56 -20.49 16.05 -7.04
C GLU A 56 -18.98 16.29 -6.91
N ASP A 57 -18.43 16.25 -5.70
CA ASP A 57 -16.98 16.32 -5.50
C ASP A 57 -16.29 15.04 -5.99
N GLY A 58 -16.91 13.88 -5.76
CA GLY A 58 -16.51 12.60 -6.34
C GLY A 58 -16.48 12.63 -7.87
N LYS A 59 -17.49 13.25 -8.50
CA LYS A 59 -17.53 13.46 -9.95
C LYS A 59 -16.37 14.32 -10.44
N LYS A 60 -16.06 15.42 -9.76
CA LYS A 60 -14.92 16.29 -10.13
C LYS A 60 -13.59 15.56 -10.00
N LEU A 61 -13.41 14.79 -8.92
CA LEU A 61 -12.22 13.94 -8.72
C LEU A 61 -12.09 12.92 -9.85
N PHE A 62 -13.19 12.24 -10.20
CA PHE A 62 -13.21 11.29 -11.30
C PHE A 62 -12.88 11.95 -12.65
N GLN A 63 -13.48 13.10 -12.95
CA GLN A 63 -13.23 13.83 -14.20
C GLN A 63 -11.78 14.29 -14.32
N ALA A 64 -11.16 14.72 -13.23
CA ALA A 64 -9.77 15.16 -13.21
C ALA A 64 -8.76 14.00 -13.36
N ASN A 65 -9.08 12.80 -12.86
CA ASN A 65 -8.08 11.74 -12.69
C ASN A 65 -8.35 10.46 -13.51
N CYS A 66 -9.58 10.22 -13.94
CA CYS A 66 -10.01 8.92 -14.50
C CYS A 66 -10.69 9.04 -15.87
N ALA A 67 -11.36 10.16 -16.16
CA ALA A 67 -12.19 10.31 -17.35
C ALA A 67 -11.43 10.20 -18.68
N THR A 68 -10.12 10.47 -18.70
CA THR A 68 -9.28 10.29 -19.91
C THR A 68 -9.33 8.85 -20.43
N CYS A 69 -9.40 7.86 -19.54
CA CYS A 69 -9.47 6.45 -19.91
C CYS A 69 -10.88 5.88 -19.79
N HIS A 70 -11.66 6.31 -18.78
CA HIS A 70 -12.97 5.75 -18.48
C HIS A 70 -14.15 6.56 -19.04
N GLY A 71 -13.88 7.64 -19.76
CA GLY A 71 -14.89 8.55 -20.31
C GLY A 71 -15.50 9.47 -19.26
N LEU A 72 -16.08 10.60 -19.68
CA LEU A 72 -16.72 11.57 -18.77
C LEU A 72 -18.00 11.03 -18.11
N ASP A 73 -18.65 10.07 -18.77
CA ASP A 73 -19.93 9.47 -18.39
C ASP A 73 -19.79 7.98 -18.07
N LEU A 74 -18.58 7.51 -17.72
CA LEU A 74 -18.26 6.11 -17.38
C LEU A 74 -18.32 5.11 -18.56
N GLN A 75 -18.46 5.60 -19.79
CA GLN A 75 -18.63 4.79 -21.00
C GLN A 75 -17.36 4.04 -21.44
N GLY A 76 -16.19 4.37 -20.89
CA GLY A 76 -14.91 3.84 -21.32
C GLY A 76 -14.36 4.52 -22.58
N SER A 77 -13.20 4.05 -23.02
CA SER A 77 -12.51 4.49 -24.24
C SER A 77 -11.65 3.35 -24.79
N GLU A 78 -10.91 3.60 -25.87
CA GLU A 78 -9.89 2.65 -26.35
C GLU A 78 -8.77 2.42 -25.32
N ASN A 79 -8.56 3.36 -24.40
CA ASN A 79 -7.50 3.32 -23.40
C ASN A 79 -7.95 2.76 -22.04
N GLY A 80 -9.24 2.50 -21.84
CA GLY A 80 -9.76 2.01 -20.58
C GLY A 80 -11.19 1.46 -20.69
N PRO A 81 -11.54 0.43 -19.91
CA PRO A 81 -12.86 -0.17 -19.98
C PRO A 81 -13.96 0.77 -19.51
N SER A 82 -15.20 0.47 -19.90
CA SER A 82 -16.38 1.08 -19.29
C SER A 82 -16.45 0.75 -17.80
N LEU A 83 -16.98 1.70 -17.02
CA LEU A 83 -17.30 1.53 -15.61
C LEU A 83 -18.80 1.35 -15.37
N TYR A 84 -19.59 1.07 -16.40
CA TYR A 84 -21.00 0.70 -16.18
C TYR A 84 -21.11 -0.63 -15.44
N GLY A 85 -21.87 -0.65 -14.34
CA GLY A 85 -22.12 -1.85 -13.55
C GLY A 85 -20.98 -2.24 -12.58
N VAL A 86 -19.90 -1.48 -12.50
CA VAL A 86 -18.76 -1.82 -11.60
C VAL A 86 -19.09 -1.55 -10.12
N GLY A 87 -19.91 -0.53 -9.85
CA GLY A 87 -20.32 -0.12 -8.51
C GLY A 87 -19.24 0.49 -7.62
N GLU A 88 -19.65 1.01 -6.47
CA GLU A 88 -18.77 1.65 -5.48
C GLU A 88 -17.72 0.70 -4.92
N LEU A 89 -18.07 -0.57 -4.69
CA LEU A 89 -17.16 -1.54 -4.06
C LEU A 89 -15.93 -1.82 -4.95
N SER A 90 -16.13 -1.88 -6.27
CA SER A 90 -15.02 -2.05 -7.22
C SER A 90 -14.13 -0.81 -7.26
N VAL A 91 -14.71 0.38 -7.20
CA VAL A 91 -13.95 1.64 -7.16
C VAL A 91 -13.13 1.70 -5.88
N HIS A 92 -13.75 1.44 -4.73
CA HIS A 92 -13.06 1.35 -3.45
C HIS A 92 -11.87 0.40 -3.56
N PHE A 93 -12.10 -0.86 -3.96
CA PHE A 93 -11.02 -1.85 -4.02
C PHE A 93 -9.87 -1.41 -4.93
N GLN A 94 -10.16 -0.93 -6.15
CA GLN A 94 -9.11 -0.58 -7.09
C GLN A 94 -8.32 0.65 -6.65
N VAL A 95 -8.98 1.64 -6.06
CA VAL A 95 -8.35 2.91 -5.67
C VAL A 95 -7.69 2.82 -4.28
N SER A 96 -8.35 2.21 -3.30
CA SER A 96 -7.84 2.05 -1.92
C SER A 96 -6.66 1.08 -1.84
N THR A 97 -6.54 0.14 -2.78
CA THR A 97 -5.35 -0.71 -2.91
C THR A 97 -4.27 -0.11 -3.80
N GLY A 98 -4.50 1.10 -4.33
CA GLY A 98 -3.57 1.84 -5.18
C GLY A 98 -3.34 1.24 -6.57
N ARG A 99 -4.13 0.26 -7.00
CA ARG A 99 -4.05 -0.34 -8.34
C ARG A 99 -4.47 0.67 -9.41
N MET A 100 -5.54 1.40 -9.13
CA MET A 100 -6.01 2.53 -9.91
C MET A 100 -5.69 3.84 -9.18
N PRO A 101 -5.37 4.92 -9.91
CA PRO A 101 -5.20 5.02 -11.36
C PRO A 101 -3.93 4.32 -11.85
N MET A 102 -3.99 3.60 -12.98
CA MET A 102 -2.82 2.98 -13.59
C MET A 102 -1.90 4.01 -14.26
N GLN A 103 -0.58 3.80 -14.18
CA GLN A 103 0.41 4.68 -14.83
C GLN A 103 0.77 4.20 -16.25
N ALA A 104 0.66 2.90 -16.50
CA ALA A 104 0.98 2.28 -17.79
C ALA A 104 0.19 0.96 -17.93
N GLN A 105 0.05 0.50 -19.18
CA GLN A 105 -0.50 -0.82 -19.47
C GLN A 105 0.51 -1.91 -19.07
N SER A 106 0.01 -2.93 -18.38
CA SER A 106 0.77 -4.06 -17.84
C SER A 106 -0.13 -5.30 -17.85
N PRO A 107 0.40 -6.54 -17.87
CA PRO A 107 -0.41 -7.75 -17.76
C PRO A 107 -1.37 -7.75 -16.55
N GLN A 108 -0.98 -7.04 -15.49
CA GLN A 108 -1.84 -6.70 -14.36
C GLN A 108 -1.47 -5.37 -13.72
N ALA A 109 -2.44 -4.73 -13.06
CA ALA A 109 -2.21 -3.52 -12.28
C ALA A 109 -1.56 -3.89 -10.92
N PRO A 110 -0.30 -3.49 -10.66
CA PRO A 110 0.34 -3.73 -9.38
C PRO A 110 -0.26 -2.82 -8.29
N GLN A 111 -0.12 -3.23 -7.04
CA GLN A 111 -0.37 -2.33 -5.90
C GLN A 111 0.69 -1.24 -5.87
N LYS A 112 0.28 -0.03 -5.52
CA LYS A 112 1.12 1.17 -5.42
C LYS A 112 0.68 1.98 -4.20
N PRO A 113 1.47 2.97 -3.77
CA PRO A 113 0.99 3.94 -2.79
C PRO A 113 -0.32 4.57 -3.23
N VAL A 114 -1.28 4.62 -2.30
CA VAL A 114 -2.60 5.20 -2.52
C VAL A 114 -2.47 6.69 -2.79
N GLN A 115 -3.18 7.20 -3.79
CA GLN A 115 -3.08 8.59 -4.24
C GLN A 115 -4.20 9.49 -3.69
N PHE A 116 -5.21 8.91 -3.06
CA PHE A 116 -6.41 9.59 -2.57
C PHE A 116 -6.65 9.26 -1.11
N THR A 117 -7.30 10.17 -0.38
CA THR A 117 -7.77 9.88 0.98
C THR A 117 -9.00 8.98 0.94
N GLU A 118 -9.36 8.38 2.07
CA GLU A 118 -10.54 7.51 2.19
C GLU A 118 -11.81 8.27 1.80
N GLU A 119 -11.97 9.52 2.26
CA GLU A 119 -13.13 10.35 1.94
C GLU A 119 -13.23 10.66 0.43
N GLN A 120 -12.08 10.85 -0.23
CA GLN A 120 -12.03 11.07 -1.68
C GLN A 120 -12.41 9.80 -2.44
N ILE A 121 -11.95 8.64 -1.97
CA ILE A 121 -12.29 7.33 -2.53
C ILE A 121 -13.79 7.10 -2.42
N ASP A 122 -14.37 7.32 -1.23
CA ASP A 122 -15.80 7.14 -0.99
C ASP A 122 -16.64 8.11 -1.83
N ALA A 123 -16.23 9.36 -1.97
CA ALA A 123 -16.92 10.31 -2.84
C ALA A 123 -16.91 9.85 -4.31
N MET A 124 -15.75 9.41 -4.83
CA MET A 124 -15.64 8.86 -6.19
C MET A 124 -16.47 7.58 -6.37
N ALA A 125 -16.46 6.70 -5.36
CA ALA A 125 -17.21 5.46 -5.36
C ALA A 125 -18.73 5.72 -5.37
N ALA A 126 -19.20 6.65 -4.55
CA ALA A 126 -20.59 7.09 -4.51
C ALA A 126 -21.04 7.73 -5.83
N PHE A 127 -20.18 8.51 -6.49
CA PHE A 127 -20.47 9.03 -7.83
C PHE A 127 -20.67 7.92 -8.85
N VAL A 128 -19.74 6.95 -8.91
CA VAL A 128 -19.86 5.81 -9.82
C VAL A 128 -21.11 5.00 -9.50
N GLN A 129 -21.41 4.73 -8.23
CA GLN A 129 -22.62 4.01 -7.83
C GLN A 129 -23.91 4.74 -8.23
N SER A 130 -23.96 6.06 -8.09
CA SER A 130 -25.13 6.86 -8.45
C SER A 130 -25.42 6.89 -9.96
N THR A 131 -24.37 6.75 -10.79
CA THR A 131 -24.47 6.81 -12.25
C THR A 131 -24.56 5.42 -12.87
N ALA A 132 -23.86 4.45 -12.28
CA ALA A 132 -23.63 3.10 -12.76
C ALA A 132 -23.67 2.09 -11.59
N PRO A 133 -24.87 1.76 -11.09
CA PRO A 133 -25.01 0.88 -9.93
C PRO A 133 -24.36 -0.49 -10.15
N GLY A 134 -23.68 -0.98 -9.13
CA GLY A 134 -23.07 -2.31 -9.09
C GLY A 134 -22.95 -2.81 -7.64
N PRO A 135 -22.01 -3.75 -7.37
CA PRO A 135 -21.73 -4.22 -6.02
C PRO A 135 -21.48 -3.07 -5.03
N THR A 136 -22.11 -3.20 -3.85
CA THR A 136 -22.07 -2.22 -2.76
C THR A 136 -21.34 -2.78 -1.54
N TYR A 137 -21.06 -1.92 -0.56
CA TYR A 137 -20.46 -2.28 0.71
C TYR A 137 -21.32 -3.32 1.46
N PRO A 138 -20.69 -4.29 2.14
CA PRO A 138 -21.42 -5.22 2.99
C PRO A 138 -21.85 -4.55 4.30
N GLU A 139 -22.78 -5.19 5.01
CA GLU A 139 -23.03 -4.90 6.42
C GLU A 139 -21.78 -5.16 7.26
N ALA A 140 -21.60 -4.38 8.34
CA ALA A 140 -20.41 -4.44 9.19
C ALA A 140 -20.15 -5.83 9.79
N GLU A 141 -21.20 -6.58 10.11
CA GLU A 141 -21.13 -7.94 10.67
C GLU A 141 -20.30 -8.90 9.79
N VAL A 142 -20.36 -8.74 8.46
CA VAL A 142 -19.61 -9.58 7.52
C VAL A 142 -18.10 -9.32 7.62
N LEU A 143 -17.71 -8.11 8.01
CA LEU A 143 -16.31 -7.67 8.08
C LEU A 143 -15.69 -7.89 9.46
N GLU A 144 -16.48 -7.77 10.52
CA GLU A 144 -16.02 -7.87 11.90
C GLU A 144 -15.72 -9.32 12.33
N GLY A 145 -16.30 -10.31 11.63
CA GLY A 145 -16.05 -11.72 11.89
C GLY A 145 -16.66 -12.24 13.19
N GLU A 146 -17.58 -11.49 13.81
CA GLU A 146 -18.30 -11.94 15.00
C GLU A 146 -19.14 -13.18 14.66
N GLY A 147 -18.98 -14.25 15.45
CA GLY A 147 -19.66 -15.52 15.21
C GLY A 147 -19.14 -16.34 14.02
N ALA A 148 -18.02 -15.96 13.40
CA ALA A 148 -17.46 -16.68 12.25
C ALA A 148 -16.87 -18.05 12.63
N ASP A 149 -17.04 -19.04 11.75
CA ASP A 149 -16.40 -20.35 11.86
C ASP A 149 -15.07 -20.38 11.09
N LEU A 150 -13.96 -20.28 11.83
CA LEU A 150 -12.62 -20.30 11.26
C LEU A 150 -12.30 -21.62 10.53
N SER A 151 -12.84 -22.75 10.98
CA SER A 151 -12.57 -24.06 10.37
C SER A 151 -13.27 -24.15 9.01
N HIS A 152 -14.52 -23.71 8.96
CA HIS A 152 -15.29 -23.61 7.73
C HIS A 152 -14.65 -22.62 6.74
N GLY A 153 -14.28 -21.42 7.20
CA GLY A 153 -13.56 -20.44 6.38
C GLY A 153 -12.24 -20.97 5.82
N ALA A 154 -11.50 -21.74 6.62
CA ALA A 154 -10.26 -22.37 6.19
C ALA A 154 -10.48 -23.48 5.15
N GLU A 155 -11.58 -24.25 5.26
CA GLU A 155 -11.98 -25.23 4.25
C GLU A 155 -12.32 -24.54 2.93
N LEU A 156 -13.20 -23.52 2.98
CA LEU A 156 -13.62 -22.76 1.81
C LEU A 156 -12.44 -22.08 1.11
N PHE A 157 -11.52 -21.47 1.86
CA PHE A 157 -10.32 -20.86 1.30
C PHE A 157 -9.44 -21.88 0.58
N ARG A 158 -9.26 -23.08 1.14
CA ARG A 158 -8.46 -24.15 0.51
C ARG A 158 -9.09 -24.66 -0.78
N ILE A 159 -10.42 -24.76 -0.82
CA ILE A 159 -11.16 -25.24 -1.99
C ILE A 159 -11.19 -24.18 -3.10
N ASN A 160 -11.38 -22.91 -2.77
CA ASN A 160 -11.71 -21.87 -3.75
C ASN A 160 -10.56 -20.89 -4.07
N CYS A 161 -9.61 -20.69 -3.15
CA CYS A 161 -8.66 -19.58 -3.23
C CYS A 161 -7.19 -20.03 -3.24
N ALA A 162 -6.86 -21.08 -2.49
CA ALA A 162 -5.48 -21.52 -2.27
C ALA A 162 -4.75 -21.97 -3.55
N MET A 163 -5.50 -22.36 -4.60
CA MET A 163 -4.94 -22.68 -5.91
C MET A 163 -4.18 -21.50 -6.54
N CYS A 164 -4.57 -20.28 -6.20
CA CYS A 164 -3.90 -19.07 -6.68
C CYS A 164 -3.10 -18.39 -5.56
N HIS A 165 -3.68 -18.26 -4.37
CA HIS A 165 -3.09 -17.48 -3.28
C HIS A 165 -2.18 -18.27 -2.34
N ASN A 166 -1.91 -19.55 -2.62
CA ASN A 166 -1.23 -20.48 -1.73
C ASN A 166 -2.09 -20.82 -0.48
N VAL A 167 -1.92 -22.03 0.08
CA VAL A 167 -2.63 -22.48 1.29
C VAL A 167 -2.38 -21.57 2.50
N ALA A 168 -1.22 -20.93 2.56
CA ALA A 168 -0.84 -19.98 3.59
C ALA A 168 -1.14 -18.52 3.22
N GLY A 169 -1.78 -18.24 2.07
CA GLY A 169 -2.06 -16.86 1.64
C GLY A 169 -0.83 -16.08 1.15
N ALA A 170 0.29 -16.76 0.87
CA ALA A 170 1.54 -16.15 0.45
C ALA A 170 1.52 -15.58 -1.00
N GLY A 171 0.49 -15.90 -1.78
CA GLY A 171 0.39 -15.56 -3.20
C GLY A 171 0.98 -16.63 -4.12
N GLY A 172 0.97 -16.38 -5.43
CA GLY A 172 1.40 -17.35 -6.43
C GLY A 172 1.53 -16.76 -7.83
N ALA A 173 2.36 -17.39 -8.67
CA ALA A 173 2.50 -16.99 -10.06
C ALA A 173 1.32 -17.51 -10.90
N LEU A 174 0.82 -16.68 -11.82
CA LEU A 174 -0.20 -17.01 -12.82
C LEU A 174 0.40 -16.95 -14.23
N THR A 175 -0.38 -17.34 -15.24
CA THR A 175 0.01 -17.31 -16.65
C THR A 175 0.23 -15.88 -17.15
N GLU A 176 0.99 -15.70 -18.24
CA GLU A 176 1.19 -14.40 -18.90
C GLU A 176 1.77 -13.30 -17.99
N GLY A 177 2.65 -13.67 -17.05
CA GLY A 177 3.32 -12.71 -16.16
C GLY A 177 2.42 -12.11 -15.07
N LYS A 178 1.21 -12.66 -14.89
CA LYS A 178 0.29 -12.29 -13.81
C LYS A 178 0.68 -13.02 -12.51
N TYR A 179 0.18 -12.56 -11.37
CA TYR A 179 0.38 -13.17 -10.07
C TYR A 179 -0.77 -12.85 -9.12
N ALA A 180 -1.06 -13.80 -8.23
CA ALA A 180 -1.92 -13.62 -7.08
C ALA A 180 -1.11 -12.97 -5.96
N PRO A 181 -1.55 -11.82 -5.41
CA PRO A 181 -0.85 -11.16 -4.31
C PRO A 181 -0.94 -11.99 -3.02
N GLY A 182 0.03 -11.77 -2.12
CA GLY A 182 -0.08 -12.24 -0.74
C GLY A 182 -1.23 -11.53 -0.01
N LEU A 183 -1.89 -12.24 0.89
CA LEU A 183 -3.08 -11.77 1.61
C LEU A 183 -2.79 -11.32 3.04
N HIS A 184 -1.52 -11.27 3.44
CA HIS A 184 -1.11 -11.01 4.82
C HIS A 184 -1.30 -9.57 5.31
N THR A 185 -1.59 -8.63 4.41
CA THR A 185 -1.73 -7.19 4.72
C THR A 185 -3.00 -6.58 4.14
N THR A 186 -3.96 -7.42 3.71
CA THR A 186 -5.21 -6.96 3.10
C THR A 186 -6.24 -6.72 4.19
N THR A 187 -7.02 -5.63 4.09
CA THR A 187 -8.10 -5.33 5.04
C THR A 187 -9.33 -6.23 4.80
N PRO A 188 -10.16 -6.51 5.82
CA PRO A 188 -11.40 -7.28 5.67
C PRO A 188 -12.30 -6.77 4.54
N LEU A 189 -12.49 -5.45 4.44
CA LEU A 189 -13.26 -4.82 3.37
C LEU A 189 -12.67 -5.12 1.98
N ASN A 190 -11.35 -5.04 1.83
CA ASN A 190 -10.71 -5.35 0.55
C ASN A 190 -10.72 -6.85 0.23
N MET A 191 -10.72 -7.74 1.22
CA MET A 191 -10.93 -9.17 1.01
C MET A 191 -12.34 -9.43 0.48
N TYR A 192 -13.37 -8.85 1.12
CA TYR A 192 -14.75 -8.92 0.66
C TYR A 192 -14.90 -8.37 -0.76
N ALA A 193 -14.37 -7.16 -1.00
CA ALA A 193 -14.44 -6.53 -2.30
C ALA A 193 -13.75 -7.35 -3.39
N ALA A 194 -12.59 -7.96 -3.11
CA ALA A 194 -11.92 -8.85 -4.05
C ALA A 194 -12.78 -10.07 -4.41
N MET A 195 -13.43 -10.69 -3.43
CA MET A 195 -14.32 -11.83 -3.67
C MET A 195 -15.52 -11.43 -4.55
N VAL A 196 -16.18 -10.32 -4.22
CA VAL A 196 -17.42 -9.91 -4.91
C VAL A 196 -17.15 -9.33 -6.30
N THR A 197 -16.05 -8.61 -6.49
CA THR A 197 -15.77 -7.89 -7.73
C THR A 197 -14.89 -8.66 -8.71
N GLY A 198 -14.18 -9.70 -8.25
CA GLY A 198 -13.30 -10.52 -9.09
C GLY A 198 -12.24 -9.69 -9.82
N PRO A 199 -11.34 -8.99 -9.10
CA PRO A 199 -10.42 -8.06 -9.73
C PRO A 199 -9.42 -8.79 -10.64
N GLN A 200 -9.23 -8.24 -11.84
CA GLN A 200 -8.28 -8.70 -12.85
C GLN A 200 -8.53 -10.15 -13.31
N ASN A 201 -7.82 -11.13 -12.76
CA ASN A 201 -7.95 -12.56 -13.13
C ASN A 201 -8.59 -13.39 -12.01
N MET A 202 -8.94 -12.76 -10.89
CA MET A 202 -9.66 -13.42 -9.82
C MET A 202 -11.11 -13.64 -10.25
N PRO A 203 -11.67 -14.86 -10.13
CA PRO A 203 -13.07 -15.09 -10.46
C PRO A 203 -14.00 -14.35 -9.49
N VAL A 204 -15.23 -14.07 -9.95
CA VAL A 204 -16.27 -13.44 -9.14
C VAL A 204 -16.94 -14.48 -8.23
N PHE A 205 -16.98 -14.20 -6.94
CA PHE A 205 -17.68 -14.98 -5.93
C PHE A 205 -18.95 -14.25 -5.45
N ASN A 206 -20.06 -14.50 -6.14
CA ASN A 206 -21.36 -13.93 -5.82
C ASN A 206 -22.10 -14.72 -4.73
N ASP A 207 -23.21 -14.21 -4.23
CA ASP A 207 -23.95 -14.85 -3.12
C ASP A 207 -24.63 -16.18 -3.49
N LEU A 208 -24.58 -16.58 -4.77
CA LEU A 208 -25.05 -17.89 -5.21
C LEU A 208 -23.97 -18.97 -5.09
N ASN A 209 -22.69 -18.59 -5.05
CA ASN A 209 -21.58 -19.52 -4.92
C ASN A 209 -20.89 -19.47 -3.54
N LEU A 210 -20.80 -18.29 -2.94
CA LEU A 210 -20.35 -18.08 -1.57
C LEU A 210 -21.30 -17.09 -0.90
N THR A 211 -22.06 -17.56 0.08
CA THR A 211 -23.00 -16.76 0.86
C THR A 211 -22.27 -15.68 1.67
N LEU A 212 -23.01 -14.73 2.26
CA LEU A 212 -22.41 -13.73 3.14
C LEU A 212 -21.75 -14.36 4.37
N GLU A 213 -22.31 -15.46 4.89
CA GLU A 213 -21.72 -16.26 5.97
C GLU A 213 -20.41 -16.91 5.54
N ASP A 214 -20.38 -17.53 4.36
CA ASP A 214 -19.15 -18.12 3.79
C ASP A 214 -18.05 -17.07 3.64
N LYS A 215 -18.40 -15.88 3.14
CA LYS A 215 -17.45 -14.77 2.97
C LYS A 215 -16.94 -14.26 4.32
N ARG A 216 -17.81 -14.11 5.32
CA ARG A 216 -17.44 -13.73 6.69
C ARG A 216 -16.45 -14.74 7.27
N ASP A 217 -16.72 -16.04 7.12
CA ASP A 217 -15.85 -17.11 7.63
C ASP A 217 -14.49 -17.11 6.94
N ILE A 218 -14.43 -16.93 5.61
CA ILE A 218 -13.17 -16.80 4.86
C ILE A 218 -12.38 -15.57 5.33
N ILE A 219 -13.03 -14.42 5.50
CA ILE A 219 -12.39 -13.18 5.96
C ILE A 219 -11.83 -13.38 7.37
N ALA A 220 -12.62 -13.93 8.28
CA ALA A 220 -12.18 -14.21 9.65
C ALA A 220 -10.98 -15.18 9.67
N TYR A 221 -11.00 -16.23 8.84
CA TYR A 221 -9.86 -17.13 8.69
C TYR A 221 -8.61 -16.42 8.17
N LEU A 222 -8.75 -15.54 7.17
CA LEU A 222 -7.62 -14.79 6.63
C LEU A 222 -7.04 -13.80 7.64
N VAL A 223 -7.88 -13.10 8.41
CA VAL A 223 -7.44 -12.23 9.52
C VAL A 223 -6.70 -13.06 10.58
N PHE A 224 -7.24 -14.21 10.97
CA PHE A 224 -6.54 -15.14 11.87
C PHE A 224 -5.17 -15.54 11.31
N LEU A 225 -5.07 -15.84 10.01
CA LEU A 225 -3.82 -16.22 9.35
C LEU A 225 -2.79 -15.08 9.27
N GLN A 226 -3.24 -13.82 9.31
CA GLN A 226 -2.34 -12.65 9.38
C GLN A 226 -1.65 -12.55 10.74
N GLU A 227 -2.34 -12.94 11.81
CA GLU A 227 -1.86 -12.82 13.19
C GLU A 227 -1.19 -14.11 13.70
N ALA A 228 -1.53 -15.25 13.12
CA ALA A 228 -1.01 -16.56 13.54
C ALA A 228 0.50 -16.68 13.35
N GLU A 229 1.22 -16.94 14.44
CA GLU A 229 2.65 -17.24 14.39
C GLU A 229 2.90 -18.65 13.85
N SER A 230 4.01 -18.81 13.12
CA SER A 230 4.44 -20.10 12.55
C SER A 230 4.82 -21.09 13.66
N PRO A 231 4.10 -22.21 13.81
CA PRO A 231 4.44 -23.23 14.80
C PRO A 231 5.75 -23.92 14.38
N GLY A 232 6.81 -23.75 15.17
CA GLY A 232 8.10 -24.41 14.93
C GLY A 232 9.22 -23.51 14.38
N GLY A 233 9.03 -22.18 14.39
CA GLY A 233 10.09 -21.22 14.11
C GLY A 233 9.84 -20.43 12.82
N TYR A 234 10.92 -20.06 12.14
CA TYR A 234 10.86 -19.09 11.04
C TYR A 234 10.17 -19.68 9.80
N ALA A 235 9.12 -18.99 9.32
CA ALA A 235 8.25 -19.50 8.24
C ALA A 235 8.88 -19.53 6.83
N LEU A 236 10.05 -18.89 6.64
CA LEU A 236 10.74 -18.80 5.35
C LEU A 236 9.81 -18.37 4.18
N GLY A 237 8.91 -17.42 4.46
CA GLY A 237 7.95 -16.89 3.48
C GLY A 237 6.75 -17.80 3.20
N SER A 238 6.58 -18.91 3.92
CA SER A 238 5.43 -19.83 3.80
C SER A 238 5.23 -20.42 2.40
N LEU A 239 6.31 -20.52 1.62
CA LEU A 239 6.32 -21.13 0.27
C LEU A 239 6.61 -22.65 0.31
N GLY A 240 6.74 -23.21 1.53
CA GLY A 240 6.94 -24.63 1.78
C GLY A 240 8.29 -25.15 1.26
N PRO A 241 8.32 -26.29 0.55
CA PRO A 241 9.55 -27.06 0.32
C PRO A 241 10.61 -26.33 -0.51
N VAL A 242 10.22 -25.30 -1.28
CA VAL A 242 11.16 -24.54 -2.11
C VAL A 242 12.07 -23.67 -1.24
N SER A 243 11.49 -22.84 -0.36
CA SER A 243 12.28 -21.95 0.50
C SER A 243 12.99 -22.73 1.61
N GLU A 244 12.32 -23.73 2.18
CA GLU A 244 12.92 -24.66 3.15
C GLU A 244 14.09 -25.45 2.53
N GLY A 245 13.91 -25.97 1.33
CA GLY A 245 14.94 -26.72 0.61
C GLY A 245 16.16 -25.87 0.29
N LEU A 246 15.96 -24.64 -0.18
CA LEU A 246 17.06 -23.69 -0.42
C LEU A 246 17.79 -23.35 0.89
N PHE A 247 17.06 -23.13 1.98
CA PHE A 247 17.64 -22.85 3.29
C PHE A 247 18.52 -24.02 3.78
N ILE A 248 18.00 -25.26 3.73
CA ILE A 248 18.75 -26.46 4.11
C ILE A 248 19.97 -26.65 3.20
N TRP A 249 19.86 -26.38 1.91
CA TRP A 249 20.98 -26.52 0.98
C TRP A 249 22.11 -25.52 1.29
N VAL A 250 21.78 -24.24 1.48
CA VAL A 250 22.78 -23.20 1.77
C VAL A 250 23.37 -23.36 3.17
N PHE A 251 22.52 -23.43 4.20
CA PHE A 251 22.97 -23.38 5.59
C PHE A 251 23.18 -24.77 6.18
N GLY A 252 22.29 -25.73 5.92
CA GLY A 252 22.45 -27.09 6.43
C GLY A 252 23.65 -27.80 5.79
N ILE A 253 23.57 -28.03 4.48
CA ILE A 253 24.62 -28.73 3.73
C ILE A 253 25.91 -27.90 3.70
N GLY A 254 25.81 -26.58 3.48
CA GLY A 254 26.97 -25.69 3.53
C GLY A 254 27.73 -25.75 4.85
N SER A 255 27.04 -25.78 6.00
CA SER A 255 27.68 -25.92 7.31
C SER A 255 28.33 -27.29 7.49
N LEU A 256 27.67 -28.37 7.04
CA LEU A 256 28.25 -29.71 7.09
C LEU A 256 29.54 -29.82 6.26
N ILE A 257 29.56 -29.22 5.06
CA ILE A 257 30.76 -29.17 4.22
C ILE A 257 31.87 -28.35 4.92
N ALA A 258 31.55 -27.19 5.48
CA ALA A 258 32.53 -26.36 6.19
C ALA A 258 33.14 -27.11 7.39
N LEU A 259 32.32 -27.79 8.19
CA LEU A 259 32.77 -28.58 9.33
C LEU A 259 33.65 -29.77 8.92
N THR A 260 33.26 -30.50 7.87
CA THR A 260 34.06 -31.64 7.39
C THR A 260 35.41 -31.20 6.83
N VAL A 261 35.47 -30.08 6.09
CA VAL A 261 36.73 -29.47 5.64
C VAL A 261 37.58 -29.02 6.83
N TRP A 262 36.98 -28.37 7.83
CA TRP A 262 37.71 -27.91 9.03
C TRP A 262 38.32 -29.07 9.83
N ILE A 263 37.56 -30.15 10.05
CA ILE A 263 38.04 -31.34 10.75
C ILE A 263 39.21 -31.97 9.98
N THR A 264 39.06 -32.14 8.67
CA THR A 264 40.08 -32.78 7.81
C THR A 264 41.34 -31.92 7.68
N ALA A 265 41.20 -30.60 7.67
CA ALA A 265 42.33 -29.66 7.62
C ALA A 265 43.16 -29.64 8.92
N LYS A 266 42.57 -30.04 10.06
CA LYS A 266 43.24 -30.10 11.37
C LYS A 266 43.94 -31.43 11.67
N SER A 267 43.66 -32.49 10.91
CA SER A 267 44.22 -33.83 11.15
C SER A 267 45.61 -34.07 10.52
N ASN A 268 46.24 -33.02 9.98
CA ASN A 268 47.66 -32.95 9.60
C ASN A 268 48.37 -31.89 10.43
#